data_AF-A0A2P5L340-F1
#
_entry.id   AF-A0A2P5L340-F1
#
_cell.length_a   1.000
_cell.length_b   1.000
_cell.length_c   1.000
_cell.angle_alpha   90.00
_cell.angle_beta   90.00
_cell.angle_gamma   90.00
#
_symmetry.space_group_name_H-M   'P 1'
#
loop_
_entity.id
_entity.type
_entity.pdbx_description
1 polymer ?
#
loop_
_entity_poly.entity_id
_entity_poly.type
_entity_poly.pdbx_seq_one_letter_code
_entity_poly.pdbx_strand_id
1 'polypeptide(L)'
;PASNRNALMPFEANCLPMIKSADLSFLANQDRHHIGELSRLSVLNFFRRRAGEENNPYGFNLGIPPDYIVDIDEKRSYPLIAIALYMASASIAINNNIQFVLVMMEPRLAKHLSRYGICFMQISEAIDYHGERALFYIDNPTLVANFKSELEEFYQLVDSQLKS
;
A
#
# COMPACT_ATOMS: atom_id res chain seq x y z
N PRO A 1 -14.11 -11.57 -14.40
CA PRO A 1 -13.32 -10.82 -13.39
C PRO A 1 -13.51 -11.34 -11.96
N ALA A 2 -14.74 -11.52 -11.47
CA ALA A 2 -15.00 -12.14 -10.15
C ALA A 2 -15.06 -13.68 -10.17
N SER A 3 -15.31 -14.29 -11.33
CA SER A 3 -15.50 -15.74 -11.49
C SER A 3 -14.37 -16.46 -12.24
N ASN A 4 -13.45 -15.73 -12.87
CA ASN A 4 -12.33 -16.33 -13.60
C ASN A 4 -11.03 -16.16 -12.81
N ARG A 5 -10.67 -17.21 -12.09
CA ARG A 5 -9.52 -17.24 -11.17
C ARG A 5 -8.16 -17.28 -11.87
N ASN A 6 -8.15 -17.55 -13.18
CA ASN A 6 -6.96 -17.51 -14.02
C ASN A 6 -6.84 -16.19 -14.81
N ALA A 7 -7.74 -15.23 -14.57
CA ALA A 7 -7.65 -13.92 -15.20
C ALA A 7 -6.37 -13.20 -14.74
N LEU A 8 -5.68 -12.58 -15.70
CA LEU A 8 -4.48 -11.81 -15.43
C LEU A 8 -4.76 -10.71 -14.40
N MET A 9 -3.84 -10.56 -13.45
CA MET A 9 -3.82 -9.41 -12.55
C MET A 9 -3.55 -8.14 -13.37
N PRO A 10 -4.08 -6.97 -12.97
CA PRO A 10 -3.83 -5.71 -13.65
C PRO A 10 -2.34 -5.43 -13.95
N PHE A 11 -1.41 -5.73 -13.05
CA PHE A 11 0.02 -5.55 -13.33
C PHE A 11 0.53 -6.52 -14.42
N GLU A 12 0.04 -7.77 -14.45
CA GLU A 12 0.43 -8.76 -15.47
C GLU A 12 -0.02 -8.30 -16.86
N ALA A 13 -1.24 -7.77 -16.95
CA ALA A 13 -1.81 -7.33 -18.22
C ALA A 13 -1.22 -6.01 -18.73
N ASN A 14 -0.93 -5.07 -17.82
CA ASN A 14 -0.61 -3.69 -18.21
C ASN A 14 0.85 -3.29 -17.99
N CYS A 15 1.58 -3.92 -17.05
CA CYS A 15 2.89 -3.46 -16.61
C CYS A 15 4.00 -4.47 -16.93
N LEU A 16 3.73 -5.76 -16.77
CA LEU A 16 4.72 -6.83 -16.96
C LEU A 16 5.40 -6.80 -18.34
N PRO A 17 4.73 -6.44 -19.46
CA PRO A 17 5.40 -6.29 -20.76
C PRO A 17 6.47 -5.20 -20.82
N MET A 18 6.43 -4.21 -19.91
CA MET A 18 7.38 -3.10 -19.85
C MET A 18 8.51 -3.33 -18.84
N ILE A 19 8.37 -4.32 -17.95
CA ILE A 19 9.35 -4.65 -16.93
C ILE A 19 10.39 -5.60 -17.54
N LYS A 20 11.65 -5.16 -17.67
CA LYS A 20 12.71 -6.02 -18.25
C LYS A 20 13.15 -7.14 -17.33
N SER A 21 13.14 -6.87 -16.03
CA SER A 21 13.47 -7.84 -14.99
C SER A 21 12.56 -7.65 -13.78
N ALA A 22 11.93 -8.75 -13.36
CA ALA A 22 11.28 -8.86 -12.06
C ALA A 22 11.62 -10.21 -11.44
N ASP A 23 11.99 -10.23 -10.17
CA ASP A 23 12.08 -11.49 -9.43
C ASP A 23 10.68 -11.88 -8.94
N LEU A 24 10.08 -12.86 -9.62
CA LEU A 24 8.80 -13.48 -9.24
C LEU A 24 8.99 -14.94 -8.83
N SER A 25 10.24 -15.38 -8.61
CA SER A 25 10.55 -16.79 -8.31
C SER A 25 9.87 -17.27 -7.03
N PHE A 26 9.69 -16.38 -6.06
CA PHE A 26 8.98 -16.65 -4.80
C PHE A 26 7.49 -17.02 -5.00
N LEU A 27 6.90 -16.65 -6.15
CA LEU A 27 5.51 -16.97 -6.51
C LEU A 27 5.39 -18.26 -7.33
N ALA A 28 6.47 -18.82 -7.86
CA ALA A 28 6.43 -19.90 -8.85
C ALA A 28 5.70 -21.17 -8.38
N ASN A 29 5.70 -21.43 -7.06
CA ASN A 29 5.04 -22.58 -6.43
C ASN A 29 3.85 -22.19 -5.55
N GLN A 30 3.37 -20.95 -5.67
CA GLN A 30 2.25 -20.46 -4.87
C GLN A 30 0.94 -20.66 -5.62
N ASP A 31 -0.09 -21.10 -4.89
CA ASP A 31 -1.45 -21.09 -5.45
C ASP A 31 -1.86 -19.63 -5.69
N ARG A 32 -2.42 -19.35 -6.85
CA ARG A 32 -2.95 -18.03 -7.22
C ARG A 32 -4.01 -17.54 -6.23
N HIS A 33 -4.68 -18.43 -5.49
CA HIS A 33 -5.59 -18.07 -4.40
C HIS A 33 -4.89 -17.37 -3.23
N HIS A 34 -3.57 -17.48 -3.11
CA HIS A 34 -2.77 -16.83 -2.07
C HIS A 34 -2.04 -15.58 -2.58
N ILE A 35 -2.33 -15.12 -3.79
CA ILE A 35 -1.69 -13.96 -4.41
C ILE A 35 -2.76 -12.90 -4.73
N GLY A 36 -2.52 -11.67 -4.31
CA GLY A 36 -3.37 -10.53 -4.59
C GLY A 36 -2.61 -9.37 -5.20
N GLU A 37 -3.34 -8.43 -5.80
CA GLU A 37 -2.82 -7.13 -6.21
C GLU A 37 -3.57 -6.03 -5.48
N LEU A 38 -2.86 -5.10 -4.87
CA LEU A 38 -3.42 -3.86 -4.36
C LEU A 38 -3.19 -2.76 -5.42
N SER A 39 -4.29 -2.27 -6.00
CA SER A 39 -4.26 -1.26 -7.06
C SER A 39 -5.23 -0.12 -6.76
N ARG A 40 -4.99 1.05 -7.37
CA ARG A 40 -5.87 2.24 -7.30
C ARG A 40 -6.14 2.77 -5.89
N LEU A 41 -5.26 2.49 -4.93
CA LEU A 41 -5.33 3.10 -3.59
C LEU A 41 -5.12 4.60 -3.73
N SER A 42 -6.23 5.34 -3.66
CA SER A 42 -6.27 6.77 -3.87
C SER A 42 -7.30 7.41 -2.96
N VAL A 43 -6.89 8.45 -2.24
CA VAL A 43 -7.77 9.26 -1.39
C VAL A 43 -8.27 10.43 -2.24
N LEU A 44 -9.55 10.81 -2.18
CA LEU A 44 -10.02 11.96 -2.98
C LEU A 44 -9.33 13.26 -2.53
N ASN A 45 -9.11 14.18 -3.47
CA ASN A 45 -8.50 15.49 -3.21
C ASN A 45 -9.12 16.21 -2.02
N PHE A 46 -10.44 16.17 -1.87
CA PHE A 46 -11.15 16.80 -0.75
C PHE A 46 -10.70 16.25 0.61
N PHE A 47 -10.41 14.96 0.70
CA PHE A 47 -9.86 14.32 1.91
C PHE A 47 -8.33 14.50 2.04
N ARG A 48 -7.65 15.09 1.03
CA ARG A 48 -6.20 15.38 1.04
C ARG A 48 -5.85 16.81 1.52
N ARG A 49 -6.80 17.73 1.72
CA ARG A 49 -6.49 19.18 1.76
C ARG A 49 -5.93 19.67 3.11
N ARG A 50 -4.70 20.20 3.07
CA ARG A 50 -4.22 21.33 3.91
C ARG A 50 -3.60 22.41 3.01
N ALA A 51 -3.61 23.66 3.48
CA ALA A 51 -2.89 24.76 2.85
C ALA A 51 -1.39 24.43 2.77
N GLY A 52 -0.82 24.43 1.56
CA GLY A 52 0.59 24.07 1.29
C GLY A 52 0.82 22.68 0.67
N GLU A 53 -0.21 21.82 0.57
CA GLU A 53 -0.11 20.45 0.05
C GLU A 53 -0.84 20.21 -1.27
N GLU A 54 -1.22 21.26 -2.01
CA GLU A 54 -2.01 21.17 -3.26
C GLU A 54 -1.37 20.27 -4.33
N ASN A 55 -0.08 19.98 -4.22
CA ASN A 55 0.71 19.22 -5.20
C ASN A 55 1.14 17.81 -4.75
N ASN A 56 0.61 17.25 -3.65
CA ASN A 56 0.98 15.91 -3.17
C ASN A 56 -0.17 14.88 -3.31
N PRO A 57 -0.12 13.97 -4.31
CA PRO A 57 -1.22 13.04 -4.59
C PRO A 57 -1.37 11.93 -3.53
N TYR A 58 -0.34 11.69 -2.70
CA TYR A 58 -0.34 10.62 -1.70
C TYR A 58 -0.96 11.03 -0.36
N GLY A 59 -1.15 12.32 -0.11
CA GLY A 59 -1.70 12.83 1.16
C GLY A 59 -0.78 12.66 2.37
N PHE A 60 0.52 12.43 2.16
CA PHE A 60 1.53 12.29 3.22
C PHE A 60 2.51 13.48 3.26
N ASN A 61 2.69 14.13 4.41
CA ASN A 61 3.72 15.18 4.57
C ASN A 61 5.13 14.57 4.59
N LEU A 62 5.95 14.85 3.56
CA LEU A 62 7.35 14.41 3.50
C LEU A 62 8.34 15.33 4.24
N GLY A 63 7.92 16.44 4.85
CA GLY A 63 8.89 17.43 5.36
C GLY A 63 8.40 18.58 6.24
N ILE A 64 7.53 18.38 7.24
CA ILE A 64 7.29 19.39 8.28
C ILE A 64 8.03 18.99 9.57
N PRO A 65 8.91 19.85 10.12
CA PRO A 65 9.56 19.60 11.42
C PRO A 65 8.54 19.67 12.57
N PRO A 66 8.81 18.96 13.69
CA PRO A 66 7.84 18.72 14.78
C PRO A 66 7.27 19.95 15.49
N ASP A 67 7.76 21.16 15.21
CA ASP A 67 7.52 22.35 16.05
C ASP A 67 6.42 23.30 15.54
N TYR A 68 5.61 22.90 14.54
CA TYR A 68 4.53 23.75 14.02
C TYR A 68 3.21 23.54 14.78
N ILE A 69 2.94 24.41 15.76
CA ILE A 69 1.71 24.41 16.56
C ILE A 69 0.58 25.06 15.75
N VAL A 70 -0.35 24.25 15.24
CA VAL A 70 -1.65 24.68 14.68
C VAL A 70 -2.70 23.65 15.10
N ASP A 71 -3.90 24.12 15.43
CA ASP A 71 -5.02 23.41 16.07
C ASP A 71 -5.11 21.88 15.83
N ILE A 72 -5.21 21.15 16.94
CA ILE A 72 -4.84 19.74 17.09
C ILE A 72 -5.94 18.76 16.62
N ASP A 73 -7.22 19.16 16.71
CA ASP A 73 -8.34 18.22 16.60
C ASP A 73 -8.77 17.90 15.16
N GLU A 74 -8.81 18.88 14.26
CA GLU A 74 -9.17 18.60 12.86
C GLU A 74 -8.02 17.96 12.10
N LYS A 75 -6.76 18.31 12.40
CA LYS A 75 -5.61 17.89 11.59
C LYS A 75 -5.16 16.44 11.80
N ARG A 76 -5.35 15.82 12.97
CA ARG A 76 -4.82 14.48 13.29
C ARG A 76 -5.44 13.34 12.48
N SER A 77 -6.67 13.49 11.97
CA SER A 77 -7.40 12.43 11.29
C SER A 77 -6.97 12.14 9.85
N TYR A 78 -6.20 13.03 9.21
CA TYR A 78 -6.03 12.98 7.74
C TYR A 78 -4.89 12.08 7.22
N PRO A 79 -3.69 12.00 7.86
CA PRO A 79 -2.70 10.98 7.51
C PRO A 79 -3.20 9.56 7.79
N LEU A 80 -4.17 9.42 8.70
CA LEU A 80 -4.77 8.14 9.07
C LEU A 80 -5.63 7.57 7.95
N ILE A 81 -6.18 8.36 7.01
CA ILE A 81 -7.03 7.79 5.94
C ILE A 81 -6.22 6.89 5.02
N ALA A 82 -5.06 7.35 4.56
CA ALA A 82 -4.22 6.55 3.69
C ALA A 82 -3.66 5.31 4.42
N ILE A 83 -3.20 5.48 5.66
CA ILE A 83 -2.75 4.36 6.50
C ILE A 83 -3.90 3.38 6.77
N ALA A 84 -5.12 3.87 7.06
CA ALA A 84 -6.31 3.06 7.27
C ALA A 84 -6.66 2.25 6.03
N LEU A 85 -6.51 2.83 4.83
CA LEU A 85 -6.71 2.07 3.58
C LEU A 85 -5.69 0.94 3.44
N TYR A 86 -4.42 1.16 3.82
CA TYR A 86 -3.43 0.09 3.87
C TYR A 86 -3.76 -0.96 4.94
N MET A 87 -4.20 -0.55 6.13
CA MET A 87 -4.60 -1.48 7.19
C MET A 87 -5.85 -2.28 6.81
N ALA A 88 -6.82 -1.65 6.15
CA ALA A 88 -7.99 -2.32 5.61
C ALA A 88 -7.60 -3.33 4.52
N SER A 89 -6.68 -2.95 3.64
CA SER A 89 -6.14 -3.84 2.61
C SER A 89 -5.42 -5.04 3.24
N ALA A 90 -4.62 -4.80 4.29
CA ALA A 90 -3.95 -5.84 5.06
C ALA A 90 -4.95 -6.78 5.74
N SER A 91 -5.98 -6.23 6.39
CA SER A 91 -7.04 -7.00 7.04
C SER A 91 -7.77 -7.88 6.02
N ILE A 92 -8.15 -7.33 4.87
CA ILE A 92 -8.77 -8.10 3.79
C ILE A 92 -7.83 -9.21 3.30
N ALA A 93 -6.55 -8.92 3.06
CA ALA A 93 -5.57 -9.91 2.60
C ALA A 93 -5.39 -11.05 3.62
N ILE A 94 -5.17 -10.71 4.90
CA ILE A 94 -4.97 -11.66 5.99
C ILE A 94 -6.21 -12.54 6.18
N ASN A 95 -7.40 -11.95 6.27
CA ASN A 95 -8.64 -12.68 6.50
C ASN A 95 -9.06 -13.57 5.31
N ASN A 96 -8.55 -13.30 4.09
CA ASN A 96 -8.81 -14.11 2.90
C ASN A 96 -7.65 -15.07 2.55
N ASN A 97 -6.67 -15.25 3.45
CA ASN A 97 -5.48 -16.07 3.21
C ASN A 97 -4.67 -15.67 1.96
N ILE A 98 -4.66 -14.38 1.60
CA ILE A 98 -3.78 -13.84 0.57
C ILE A 98 -2.40 -13.66 1.19
N GLN A 99 -1.46 -14.54 0.88
CA GLN A 99 -0.12 -14.52 1.46
C GLN A 99 0.79 -13.45 0.86
N PHE A 100 0.69 -13.19 -0.44
CA PHE A 100 1.52 -12.23 -1.16
C PHE A 100 0.66 -11.17 -1.83
N VAL A 101 0.95 -9.90 -1.56
CA VAL A 101 0.29 -8.77 -2.20
C VAL A 101 1.28 -8.03 -3.08
N LEU A 102 1.00 -7.97 -4.38
CA LEU A 102 1.77 -7.18 -5.34
C LEU A 102 1.18 -5.77 -5.48
N VAL A 103 2.06 -4.80 -5.69
CA VAL A 103 1.71 -3.39 -5.89
C VAL A 103 2.63 -2.78 -6.93
N MET A 104 2.06 -2.05 -7.89
CA MET A 104 2.79 -1.09 -8.72
C MET A 104 2.66 0.31 -8.10
N MET A 105 3.77 0.88 -7.62
CA MET A 105 3.76 2.21 -7.00
C MET A 105 5.08 2.96 -7.19
N GLU A 106 5.09 4.24 -6.83
CA GLU A 106 6.31 5.04 -6.84
C GLU A 106 7.29 4.57 -5.75
N PRO A 107 8.59 4.46 -6.04
CA PRO A 107 9.59 4.08 -5.04
C PRO A 107 9.61 5.02 -3.82
N ARG A 108 9.29 6.30 -4.03
CA ARG A 108 9.20 7.29 -2.95
C ARG A 108 8.06 6.99 -1.98
N LEU A 109 6.92 6.51 -2.49
CA LEU A 109 5.80 6.08 -1.65
C LEU A 109 6.19 4.87 -0.81
N ALA A 110 6.81 3.85 -1.41
CA ALA A 110 7.30 2.67 -0.68
C ALA A 110 8.27 3.05 0.46
N LYS A 111 9.24 3.94 0.19
CA LYS A 111 10.18 4.47 1.19
C LYS A 111 9.48 5.26 2.31
N HIS A 112 8.35 5.89 1.99
CA HIS A 112 7.59 6.64 2.99
C HIS A 112 6.77 5.70 3.89
N LEU A 113 6.10 4.70 3.28
CA LEU A 113 5.33 3.68 3.98
C LEU A 113 6.18 2.86 4.96
N SER A 114 7.44 2.59 4.62
CA SER A 114 8.35 1.88 5.53
C SER A 114 8.62 2.64 6.84
N ARG A 115 8.48 3.97 6.87
CA ARG A 115 8.58 4.75 8.13
C ARG A 115 7.47 4.38 9.12
N TYR A 116 6.31 3.97 8.60
CA TYR A 116 5.16 3.52 9.37
C TYR A 116 5.21 2.01 9.66
N GLY A 117 6.19 1.26 9.16
CA GLY A 117 6.29 -0.20 9.34
C GLY A 117 5.68 -1.02 8.19
N ILE A 118 5.17 -0.37 7.14
CA ILE A 118 4.63 -1.05 5.96
C ILE A 118 5.76 -1.19 4.93
N CYS A 119 6.53 -2.26 5.09
CA CYS A 119 7.78 -2.49 4.36
C CYS A 119 7.56 -3.36 3.12
N PHE A 120 7.41 -2.72 1.96
CA PHE A 120 7.36 -3.41 0.68
C PHE A 120 8.76 -3.71 0.14
N MET A 121 8.95 -4.89 -0.44
CA MET A 121 10.16 -5.29 -1.15
C MET A 121 10.02 -4.95 -2.64
N GLN A 122 10.98 -4.18 -3.17
CA GLN A 122 11.04 -3.88 -4.60
C GLN A 122 11.56 -5.10 -5.37
N ILE A 123 10.84 -5.51 -6.40
CA ILE A 123 11.19 -6.70 -7.20
C ILE A 123 11.41 -6.41 -8.68
N SER A 124 11.17 -5.19 -9.15
CA SER A 124 11.54 -4.76 -10.50
C SER A 124 12.34 -3.45 -10.51
N GLU A 125 12.98 -3.16 -11.63
CA GLU A 125 13.41 -1.79 -11.94
C GLU A 125 12.21 -0.83 -12.02
N ALA A 126 12.47 0.46 -11.84
CA ALA A 126 11.47 1.49 -12.06
C ALA A 126 11.27 1.74 -13.56
N ILE A 127 10.01 1.85 -13.97
CA ILE A 127 9.57 2.13 -15.33
C ILE A 127 8.71 3.39 -15.34
N ASP A 128 8.62 4.05 -16.50
CA ASP A 128 7.65 5.12 -16.69
C ASP A 128 6.29 4.53 -17.06
N TYR A 129 5.40 4.47 -16.07
CA TYR A 129 4.02 4.01 -16.24
C TYR A 129 3.09 4.98 -15.51
N HIS A 130 2.64 6.02 -16.20
CA HIS A 130 1.94 7.18 -15.61
C HIS A 130 2.81 7.97 -14.61
N GLY A 131 4.13 8.01 -14.81
CA GLY A 131 5.13 8.41 -13.82
C GLY A 131 5.97 7.22 -13.33
N GLU A 132 7.08 7.51 -12.65
CA GLU A 132 8.05 6.51 -12.20
C GLU A 132 7.44 5.53 -11.20
N ARG A 133 7.32 4.25 -11.59
CA ARG A 133 6.79 3.17 -10.75
C ARG A 133 7.66 1.93 -10.84
N ALA A 134 7.76 1.19 -9.75
CA ALA A 134 8.32 -0.15 -9.76
C ALA A 134 7.30 -1.14 -9.21
N LEU A 135 7.52 -2.42 -9.49
CA LEU A 135 6.78 -3.53 -8.91
C LEU A 135 7.38 -3.85 -7.54
N PHE A 136 6.49 -3.95 -6.57
CA PHE A 136 6.80 -4.35 -5.21
C PHE A 136 5.90 -5.50 -4.78
N TYR A 137 6.33 -6.22 -3.76
CA TYR A 137 5.43 -7.09 -3.00
C TYR A 137 5.62 -6.92 -1.50
N ILE A 138 4.65 -7.41 -0.75
CA ILE A 138 4.75 -7.65 0.69
C ILE A 138 4.09 -8.98 1.01
N ASP A 139 4.64 -9.74 1.94
CA ASP A 139 4.00 -10.95 2.46
C ASP A 139 3.41 -10.71 3.87
N ASN A 140 2.31 -11.38 4.19
CA ASN A 140 1.62 -11.20 5.47
C ASN A 140 2.53 -11.46 6.68
N PRO A 141 3.34 -12.53 6.74
CA PRO A 141 4.29 -12.73 7.83
C PRO A 141 5.21 -11.52 8.05
N THR A 142 5.83 -11.02 6.98
CA THR A 142 6.71 -9.83 7.05
C THR A 142 5.95 -8.57 7.45
N LEU A 143 4.73 -8.37 6.97
CA LEU A 143 3.90 -7.23 7.36
C LEU A 143 3.62 -7.23 8.87
N VAL A 144 3.10 -8.35 9.39
CA VAL A 144 2.72 -8.49 10.81
C VAL A 144 3.95 -8.39 11.71
N ALA A 145 5.06 -9.02 11.34
CA ALA A 145 6.31 -8.96 12.11
C ALA A 145 6.92 -7.55 12.21
N ASN A 146 6.60 -6.66 11.25
CA ASN A 146 7.10 -5.28 11.23
C ASN A 146 6.11 -4.26 11.78
N PHE A 147 4.95 -4.68 12.30
CA PHE A 147 4.04 -3.77 12.98
C PHE A 147 4.73 -3.17 14.22
N LYS A 148 4.79 -1.85 14.24
CA LYS A 148 5.06 -1.09 15.46
C LYS A 148 3.79 -1.12 16.32
N SER A 149 3.94 -1.03 17.64
CA SER A 149 2.81 -1.13 18.58
C SER A 149 1.64 -0.22 18.22
N GLU A 150 1.92 1.03 17.83
CA GLU A 150 0.86 1.98 17.44
C GLU A 150 0.16 1.60 16.13
N LEU A 151 0.90 1.01 15.18
CA LEU A 151 0.32 0.52 13.92
C LEU A 151 -0.48 -0.76 14.14
N GLU A 152 -0.03 -1.63 15.03
CA GLU A 152 -0.73 -2.86 15.40
C GLU A 152 -2.09 -2.55 16.05
N GLU A 153 -2.12 -1.65 17.03
CA GLU A 153 -3.37 -1.20 17.66
C GLU A 153 -4.33 -0.61 16.62
N PHE A 154 -3.81 0.19 15.69
CA PHE A 154 -4.63 0.76 14.62
C PHE A 154 -5.12 -0.29 13.63
N TYR A 155 -4.28 -1.27 13.26
CA TYR A 155 -4.67 -2.41 12.45
C TYR A 155 -5.80 -3.20 13.11
N GLN A 156 -5.68 -3.53 14.40
CA GLN A 156 -6.70 -4.26 15.15
C GLN A 156 -8.02 -3.49 15.20
N LEU A 157 -7.96 -2.16 15.38
CA LEU A 157 -9.14 -1.31 15.30
C LEU A 157 -9.81 -1.41 13.92
N VAL A 158 -9.06 -1.22 12.84
CA VAL A 158 -9.60 -1.29 11.46
C VAL A 158 -10.15 -2.68 11.15
N ASP A 159 -9.43 -3.74 11.52
CA ASP A 159 -9.84 -5.14 11.33
C ASP A 159 -11.17 -5.43 12.04
N SER A 160 -11.37 -4.90 13.25
CA SER A 160 -12.63 -5.04 13.98
C SER A 160 -13.83 -4.43 13.24
N GLN A 161 -13.64 -3.31 12.54
CA GLN A 161 -14.69 -2.61 11.79
C GLN A 161 -15.03 -3.28 10.44
N LEU A 162 -14.16 -4.15 9.93
CA LEU A 162 -14.38 -4.89 8.68
C LEU A 162 -15.03 -6.26 8.92
N LYS A 163 -15.01 -6.76 10.16
CA LYS A 163 -15.62 -8.03 10.57
C LYS A 163 -17.06 -7.89 11.06
N SER A 164 -17.49 -6.66 11.35
CA SER A 164 -18.84 -6.30 11.81
C SER A 164 -19.87 -6.21 10.70
#